data_AF-A0A0B2V0K3-F1
#
_entry.id   AF-A0A0B2V0K3-F1
#
_cell.length_a   1.000
_cell.length_b   1.000
_cell.length_c   1.000
_cell.angle_alpha   90.00
_cell.angle_beta   90.00
_cell.angle_gamma   90.00
#
_symmetry.space_group_name_H-M   'P 1'
#
loop_
_entity.id
_entity.type
_entity.pdbx_description
1 polymer ?
#
loop_
_entity_poly.entity_id
_entity_poly.type
_entity_poly.pdbx_seq_one_letter_code
_entity_poly.pdbx_strand_id
1 'polypeptide(L)'
;MDNWIIENAGLFDFSISEFSAALQIDWNYHSFQQLTIRNNYWNGIDIIYNDLTKKPAIRNSRFENNRRHGFKIRSPGMTIEDVIVSGNGNAGFRYNPRVSVSLQRDIITWLERREQPEMEANNVYVIPNRNITTLSVNPFAAVCNQRNPHITTVQQYYRSFRKESEPYVLGGTIWENEDLGAGRYTVIDDLNVVPGARLTISPGTVFEFSNGVGMLVQGEMIRADFQRTNEPITFTSGAFQIPKLPQIRLVDESDNQEVTAGRLEVYVNGQWGTICNRSWTQDLARLACNQLGLIMDSEYFENWRIFPSSGSLPIIMDNIRCEEREYDLTRCRHDGVTHNVASSCASTEVVGK
;
A
#
# COMPACT_ATOMS: atom_id res chain seq x y z
N MET A 1 15.23 -9.58 13.84
CA MET A 1 13.88 -10.17 13.80
C MET A 1 14.04 -11.67 13.66
N ASP A 2 13.40 -12.46 14.52
CA ASP A 2 13.51 -13.92 14.56
C ASP A 2 12.14 -14.58 14.49
N ASN A 3 11.97 -15.57 13.60
CA ASN A 3 10.73 -16.34 13.39
C ASN A 3 9.49 -15.51 12.99
N TRP A 4 9.52 -14.95 11.78
CA TRP A 4 8.50 -14.06 11.22
C TRP A 4 7.95 -14.67 9.92
N ILE A 5 6.64 -14.57 9.70
CA ILE A 5 5.98 -14.97 8.46
C ILE A 5 5.32 -13.74 7.85
N ILE A 6 5.58 -13.49 6.56
CA ILE A 6 4.88 -12.50 5.75
C ILE A 6 4.30 -13.21 4.54
N GLU A 7 2.97 -13.22 4.42
CA GLU A 7 2.26 -13.90 3.34
C GLU A 7 1.07 -13.11 2.82
N ASN A 8 0.65 -13.39 1.58
CA ASN A 8 -0.47 -12.69 0.93
C ASN A 8 -0.33 -11.15 0.97
N ALA A 9 0.89 -10.63 0.96
CA ALA A 9 1.20 -9.21 1.04
C ALA A 9 1.66 -8.66 -0.32
N GLY A 10 1.84 -7.33 -0.37
CA GLY A 10 2.19 -6.58 -1.58
C GLY A 10 1.11 -5.54 -1.87
N LEU A 11 1.41 -4.28 -1.53
CA LEU A 11 0.52 -3.15 -1.75
C LEU A 11 0.67 -2.63 -3.18
N PHE A 12 -0.42 -2.41 -3.90
CA PHE A 12 -0.36 -1.79 -5.22
C PHE A 12 -0.27 -0.26 -5.08
N ASP A 13 0.81 0.33 -5.58
CA ASP A 13 0.96 1.78 -5.66
C ASP A 13 0.31 2.29 -6.95
N PHE A 14 -0.89 2.83 -6.81
CA PHE A 14 -1.68 3.40 -7.90
C PHE A 14 -0.99 4.57 -8.61
N SER A 15 -0.10 5.30 -7.93
CA SER A 15 0.58 6.47 -8.50
C SER A 15 1.61 6.11 -9.56
N ILE A 16 2.23 4.93 -9.44
CA ILE A 16 3.22 4.41 -10.38
C ILE A 16 2.77 3.13 -11.08
N SER A 17 1.58 2.63 -10.76
CA SER A 17 1.02 1.38 -11.30
C SER A 17 1.94 0.16 -11.11
N GLU A 18 2.63 0.10 -9.98
CA GLU A 18 3.49 -1.02 -9.60
C GLU A 18 3.10 -1.56 -8.23
N PHE A 19 3.24 -2.87 -8.03
CA PHE A 19 3.17 -3.42 -6.68
C PHE A 19 4.48 -3.15 -5.92
N SER A 20 4.33 -2.78 -4.66
CA SER A 20 5.37 -2.82 -3.64
C SER A 20 5.68 -4.25 -3.26
N ALA A 21 6.90 -4.48 -2.76
CA ALA A 21 7.26 -5.77 -2.18
C ALA A 21 6.45 -6.05 -0.91
N ALA A 22 6.31 -7.34 -0.56
CA ALA A 22 5.69 -7.72 0.71
C ALA A 22 6.47 -7.19 1.92
N LEU A 23 7.79 -7.14 1.82
CA LEU A 23 8.66 -6.43 2.76
C LEU A 23 9.64 -5.54 1.99
N GLN A 24 9.50 -4.23 2.13
CA GLN A 24 10.49 -3.28 1.64
C GLN A 24 11.38 -2.82 2.79
N ILE A 25 12.69 -2.78 2.54
CA ILE A 25 13.68 -2.25 3.48
C ILE A 25 14.50 -1.20 2.76
N ASP A 26 14.29 0.06 3.12
CA ASP A 26 14.98 1.17 2.48
C ASP A 26 16.43 1.25 2.95
N TRP A 27 16.65 1.17 4.28
CA TRP A 27 17.97 1.17 4.90
C TRP A 27 18.17 -0.06 5.78
N ASN A 28 18.87 -1.06 5.25
CA ASN A 28 19.03 -2.34 5.91
C ASN A 28 20.28 -2.37 6.80
N TYR A 29 20.06 -2.42 8.11
CA TYR A 29 21.05 -2.73 9.13
C TYR A 29 20.64 -3.95 9.97
N HIS A 30 19.62 -4.68 9.50
CA HIS A 30 18.97 -5.71 10.27
C HIS A 30 19.61 -7.08 10.07
N SER A 31 19.50 -7.92 11.11
CA SER A 31 19.72 -9.36 11.00
C SER A 31 18.38 -10.07 11.10
N PHE A 32 18.05 -10.83 10.06
CA PHE A 32 16.88 -11.68 9.98
C PHE A 32 17.28 -13.12 10.22
N GLN A 33 16.50 -13.81 11.04
CA GLN A 33 16.64 -15.23 11.30
C GLN A 33 15.25 -15.86 11.21
N GLN A 34 15.14 -17.02 10.56
CA GLN A 34 13.86 -17.73 10.41
C GLN A 34 12.74 -16.85 9.82
N LEU A 35 13.07 -15.99 8.85
CA LEU A 35 12.11 -15.18 8.13
C LEU A 35 11.52 -16.01 6.98
N THR A 36 10.20 -16.12 6.92
CA THR A 36 9.48 -16.78 5.83
C THR A 36 8.63 -15.75 5.08
N ILE A 37 8.92 -15.55 3.80
CA ILE A 37 8.15 -14.65 2.93
C ILE A 37 7.59 -15.46 1.76
N ARG A 38 6.26 -15.64 1.72
CA ARG A 38 5.64 -16.54 0.75
C ARG A 38 4.29 -16.08 0.19
N ASN A 39 3.94 -16.58 -1.00
CA ASN A 39 2.62 -16.37 -1.62
C ASN A 39 2.24 -14.88 -1.76
N ASN A 40 3.22 -14.00 -1.95
CA ASN A 40 2.96 -12.55 -2.04
C ASN A 40 2.63 -12.11 -3.47
N TYR A 41 1.84 -11.05 -3.58
CA TYR A 41 1.31 -10.51 -4.85
C TYR A 41 2.40 -9.92 -5.77
N TRP A 42 3.63 -9.71 -5.28
CA TRP A 42 4.74 -9.21 -6.09
C TRP A 42 6.10 -9.79 -5.70
N ASN A 43 7.07 -8.95 -5.33
CA ASN A 43 8.34 -9.39 -4.77
C ASN A 43 8.13 -9.80 -3.31
N GLY A 44 8.87 -10.81 -2.85
CA GLY A 44 8.91 -11.18 -1.44
C GLY A 44 9.55 -10.07 -0.61
N ILE A 45 10.87 -9.94 -0.71
CA ILE A 45 11.63 -8.84 -0.08
C ILE A 45 12.29 -7.95 -1.12
N ASP A 46 12.31 -6.65 -0.84
CA ASP A 46 13.05 -5.68 -1.63
C ASP A 46 13.93 -4.78 -0.75
N ILE A 47 15.25 -4.95 -0.88
CA ILE A 47 16.25 -4.20 -0.13
C ILE A 47 16.89 -3.14 -1.02
N ILE A 48 16.74 -1.87 -0.64
CA ILE A 48 17.32 -0.74 -1.35
C ILE A 48 18.80 -0.58 -0.95
N TYR A 49 19.08 -0.21 0.30
CA TYR A 49 20.43 0.02 0.80
C TYR A 49 20.81 -0.94 1.92
N ASN A 50 22.07 -1.36 1.96
CA ASN A 50 22.66 -2.14 3.04
C ASN A 50 23.72 -1.29 3.74
N ASP A 51 23.64 -1.23 5.06
CA ASP A 51 24.65 -0.59 5.89
C ASP A 51 25.88 -1.51 5.98
N LEU A 52 26.92 -1.17 5.22
CA LEU A 52 28.18 -1.93 5.14
C LEU A 52 28.90 -2.02 6.49
N THR A 53 28.65 -1.10 7.42
CA THR A 53 29.29 -1.09 8.74
C THR A 53 28.59 -2.02 9.72
N LYS A 54 27.26 -2.15 9.60
CA LYS A 54 26.42 -3.00 10.45
C LYS A 54 26.36 -4.45 10.01
N LYS A 55 26.83 -4.76 8.79
CA LYS A 55 26.92 -6.12 8.24
C LYS A 55 25.58 -6.87 8.36
N PRO A 56 24.51 -6.34 7.72
CA PRO A 56 23.20 -6.97 7.76
C PRO A 56 23.26 -8.41 7.25
N ALA A 57 22.33 -9.23 7.71
CA ALA A 57 22.34 -10.65 7.37
C ALA A 57 20.94 -11.23 7.31
N ILE A 58 20.79 -12.27 6.50
CA ILE A 58 19.61 -13.12 6.50
C ILE A 58 20.02 -14.58 6.62
N ARG A 59 19.45 -15.27 7.62
CA ARG A 59 19.83 -16.63 8.00
C ARG A 59 18.62 -17.53 8.12
N ASN A 60 18.75 -18.81 7.76
CA ASN A 60 17.74 -19.84 8.02
C ASN A 60 16.34 -19.45 7.51
N SER A 61 16.27 -18.77 6.37
CA SER A 61 15.07 -18.06 5.90
C SER A 61 14.53 -18.65 4.60
N ARG A 62 13.26 -18.38 4.27
CA ARG A 62 12.55 -18.96 3.12
C ARG A 62 11.84 -17.89 2.30
N PHE A 63 12.00 -17.93 0.98
CA PHE A 63 11.35 -17.04 0.02
C PHE A 63 10.66 -17.86 -1.06
N GLU A 64 9.36 -18.09 -0.90
CA GLU A 64 8.65 -19.15 -1.64
C GLU A 64 7.40 -18.63 -2.37
N ASN A 65 7.17 -19.02 -3.62
CA ASN A 65 5.92 -18.75 -4.34
C ASN A 65 5.50 -17.27 -4.42
N ASN A 66 6.45 -16.32 -4.44
CA ASN A 66 6.12 -14.91 -4.67
C ASN A 66 5.89 -14.68 -6.17
N ARG A 67 4.88 -13.87 -6.53
CA ARG A 67 4.47 -13.68 -7.94
C ARG A 67 5.61 -13.24 -8.85
N ARG A 68 6.58 -12.48 -8.33
CA ARG A 68 7.73 -11.99 -9.09
C ARG A 68 9.05 -12.52 -8.54
N HIS A 69 9.80 -11.72 -7.79
CA HIS A 69 11.09 -12.13 -7.26
C HIS A 69 10.95 -12.61 -5.81
N GLY A 70 11.66 -13.68 -5.41
CA GLY A 70 11.72 -14.06 -4.00
C GLY A 70 12.47 -13.01 -3.19
N PHE A 71 13.68 -12.69 -3.67
CA PHE A 71 14.62 -11.79 -3.01
C PHE A 71 15.18 -10.78 -4.02
N LYS A 72 14.93 -9.49 -3.79
CA LYS A 72 15.47 -8.41 -4.63
C LYS A 72 16.35 -7.47 -3.80
N ILE A 73 17.50 -7.10 -4.36
CA ILE A 73 18.49 -6.26 -3.69
C ILE A 73 19.14 -5.29 -4.68
N ARG A 74 19.41 -4.05 -4.23
CA ARG A 74 20.07 -3.02 -5.06
C ARG A 74 21.49 -2.72 -4.63
N SER A 75 21.86 -3.04 -3.40
CA SER A 75 23.15 -2.71 -2.80
C SER A 75 23.88 -3.96 -2.32
N PRO A 76 25.22 -4.05 -2.49
CA PRO A 76 26.00 -5.16 -1.93
C PRO A 76 26.16 -5.01 -0.41
N GLY A 77 26.70 -6.04 0.25
CA GLY A 77 27.15 -5.95 1.66
C GLY A 77 26.24 -6.62 2.69
N MET A 78 25.40 -7.55 2.27
CA MET A 78 24.59 -8.38 3.16
C MET A 78 25.04 -9.84 3.12
N THR A 79 25.06 -10.49 4.28
CA THR A 79 25.34 -11.94 4.39
C THR A 79 24.07 -12.74 4.16
N ILE A 80 24.15 -13.80 3.37
CA ILE A 80 23.04 -14.73 3.11
C ILE A 80 23.52 -16.13 3.48
N GLU A 81 22.83 -16.79 4.39
CA GLU A 81 23.21 -18.08 4.96
C GLU A 81 21.97 -18.95 5.14
N ASP A 82 22.01 -20.21 4.70
CA ASP A 82 20.90 -21.16 4.86
C ASP A 82 19.53 -20.61 4.39
N VAL A 83 19.52 -19.95 3.23
CA VAL A 83 18.29 -19.39 2.64
C VAL A 83 17.78 -20.30 1.53
N ILE A 84 16.49 -20.66 1.61
CA ILE A 84 15.80 -21.43 0.58
C ILE A 84 14.94 -20.47 -0.25
N VAL A 85 15.07 -20.56 -1.56
CA VAL A 85 14.30 -19.73 -2.49
C VAL A 85 13.72 -20.62 -3.58
N SER A 86 12.39 -20.74 -3.65
CA SER A 86 11.71 -21.70 -4.52
C SER A 86 10.36 -21.17 -5.04
N GLY A 87 9.91 -21.66 -6.19
CA GLY A 87 8.56 -21.38 -6.72
C GLY A 87 8.23 -19.92 -7.08
N ASN A 88 9.19 -18.99 -7.05
CA ASN A 88 8.96 -17.59 -7.38
C ASN A 88 8.77 -17.39 -8.89
N GLY A 89 7.82 -16.56 -9.30
CA GLY A 89 7.35 -16.46 -10.69
C GLY A 89 8.36 -15.88 -11.69
N ASN A 90 9.42 -15.20 -11.22
CA ASN A 90 10.46 -14.65 -12.09
C ASN A 90 11.86 -15.10 -11.67
N ALA A 91 12.45 -14.46 -10.66
CA ALA A 91 13.81 -14.81 -10.20
C ALA A 91 13.77 -15.16 -8.72
N GLY A 92 14.48 -16.21 -8.32
CA GLY A 92 14.69 -16.47 -6.89
C GLY A 92 15.41 -15.29 -6.24
N PHE A 93 16.61 -14.98 -6.74
CA PHE A 93 17.41 -13.84 -6.31
C PHE A 93 17.64 -12.87 -7.47
N ARG A 94 17.42 -11.57 -7.23
CA ARG A 94 17.59 -10.51 -8.22
C ARG A 94 18.44 -9.37 -7.64
N TYR A 95 19.65 -9.23 -8.16
CA TYR A 95 20.44 -8.00 -7.97
C TYR A 95 20.15 -7.01 -9.09
N ASN A 96 19.70 -5.80 -8.75
CA ASN A 96 19.53 -4.70 -9.70
C ASN A 96 19.79 -3.36 -9.01
N PRO A 97 20.95 -2.72 -9.23
CA PRO A 97 21.31 -1.46 -8.57
C PRO A 97 20.55 -0.25 -9.10
N ARG A 98 19.71 -0.40 -10.14
CA ARG A 98 18.97 0.71 -10.72
C ARG A 98 17.93 1.25 -9.73
N VAL A 99 17.98 2.56 -9.47
CA VAL A 99 16.99 3.31 -8.70
C VAL A 99 16.17 4.16 -9.67
N SER A 100 14.85 3.92 -9.73
CA SER A 100 13.94 4.71 -10.58
C SER A 100 13.78 6.14 -10.05
N VAL A 101 13.24 7.03 -10.89
CA VAL A 101 12.94 8.42 -10.47
C VAL A 101 11.91 8.46 -9.34
N SER A 102 10.90 7.58 -9.38
CA SER A 102 9.92 7.43 -8.29
C SER A 102 10.61 7.02 -6.99
N LEU A 103 11.47 6.01 -7.05
CA LEU A 103 12.20 5.53 -5.89
C LEU A 103 13.20 6.56 -5.36
N GLN A 104 13.83 7.37 -6.22
CA GLN A 104 14.69 8.48 -5.77
C GLN A 104 13.91 9.54 -5.01
N ARG A 105 12.68 9.87 -5.45
CA ARG A 105 11.82 10.83 -4.74
C ARG A 105 11.45 10.30 -3.37
N ASP A 106 11.03 9.04 -3.31
CA ASP A 106 10.74 8.34 -2.06
C ASP A 106 11.96 8.34 -1.12
N ILE A 107 13.15 8.00 -1.63
CA ILE A 107 14.41 8.03 -0.88
C ILE A 107 14.69 9.40 -0.25
N ILE A 108 14.51 10.48 -1.02
CA ILE A 108 14.78 11.84 -0.55
C ILE A 108 13.84 12.24 0.59
N THR A 109 12.61 11.71 0.63
CA THR A 109 11.64 12.09 1.68
C THR A 109 12.07 11.71 3.09
N TRP A 110 12.88 10.65 3.26
CA TRP A 110 13.37 10.20 4.56
C TRP A 110 14.82 10.60 4.85
N LEU A 111 15.53 11.17 3.88
CA LEU A 111 16.83 11.76 4.09
C LEU A 111 16.68 13.14 4.70
N GLU A 112 16.60 13.20 6.03
CA GLU A 112 16.85 14.44 6.75
C GLU A 112 18.30 14.86 6.52
N ARG A 113 18.50 16.04 5.92
CA ARG A 113 19.76 16.76 6.10
C ARG A 113 19.85 17.18 7.56
N ARG A 114 20.25 16.25 8.42
CA ARG A 114 20.93 16.65 9.65
C ARG A 114 22.25 17.22 9.17
N GLU A 115 22.54 18.47 9.49
CA GLU A 115 23.93 18.90 9.58
C GLU A 115 24.60 17.82 10.42
N GLN A 116 25.43 16.98 9.79
CA GLN A 116 26.41 16.23 10.56
C GLN A 116 27.17 17.33 11.29
N PRO A 117 27.19 17.35 12.63
CA PRO A 117 28.09 18.25 13.32
C PRO A 117 29.48 17.75 12.90
N GLU A 118 30.06 18.43 11.90
CA GLU A 118 31.47 18.36 11.62
C GLU A 118 32.14 18.69 12.94
N MET A 119 32.62 17.66 13.65
CA MET A 119 33.57 17.83 14.74
C MET A 119 33.33 19.07 15.62
N GLU A 120 32.17 19.20 16.26
CA GLU A 120 31.97 20.30 17.22
C GLU A 120 32.65 19.95 18.56
N ALA A 121 33.97 20.10 18.58
CA ALA A 121 34.60 20.66 19.77
C ALA A 121 33.97 22.05 19.97
N ASN A 122 33.15 22.17 21.03
CA ASN A 122 32.75 23.41 21.70
C ASN A 122 31.44 24.12 21.32
N ASN A 123 30.36 23.42 20.98
CA ASN A 123 29.02 24.00 21.16
C ASN A 123 28.18 23.19 22.16
N VAL A 124 28.53 23.33 23.44
CA VAL A 124 27.68 22.85 24.55
C VAL A 124 26.52 23.83 24.71
N TYR A 125 25.33 23.44 24.26
CA TYR A 125 24.10 24.09 24.70
C TYR A 125 23.67 23.51 26.05
N VAL A 126 23.80 24.33 27.10
CA VAL A 126 23.34 23.96 28.45
C VAL A 126 21.82 24.14 28.51
N ILE A 127 21.11 23.02 28.66
CA ILE A 127 19.70 22.99 29.03
C ILE A 127 19.61 22.67 30.54
N PRO A 128 18.85 23.45 31.34
CA PRO A 128 17.92 24.49 30.91
C PRO A 128 18.57 25.89 30.79
N ASN A 129 18.38 26.51 29.63
CA ASN A 129 18.68 27.92 29.40
C ASN A 129 17.47 28.77 29.81
N ARG A 130 17.66 29.69 30.76
CA ARG A 130 16.61 30.53 31.36
C ARG A 130 16.04 31.60 30.42
N ASN A 131 16.55 31.72 29.19
CA ASN A 131 16.08 32.70 28.20
C ASN A 131 15.09 32.13 27.17
N ILE A 132 14.77 30.82 27.20
CA ILE A 132 13.76 30.22 26.33
C ILE A 132 12.49 30.04 27.16
N THR A 133 11.49 30.88 26.94
CA THR A 133 10.26 30.89 27.74
C THR A 133 9.15 30.00 27.18
N THR A 134 9.22 29.55 25.93
CA THR A 134 8.29 28.55 25.35
C THR A 134 8.91 27.88 24.12
N LEU A 135 8.83 26.55 24.06
CA LEU A 135 9.09 25.76 22.85
C LEU A 135 7.82 24.97 22.56
N SER A 136 7.13 25.30 21.46
CA SER A 136 5.94 24.60 20.99
C SER A 136 6.24 23.97 19.63
N VAL A 137 6.16 22.64 19.58
CA VAL A 137 6.18 21.87 18.33
C VAL A 137 4.73 21.50 18.06
N ASN A 138 4.17 21.96 16.95
CA ASN A 138 2.81 21.62 16.54
C ASN A 138 2.81 20.72 15.30
N PRO A 139 1.96 19.68 15.25
CA PRO A 139 1.84 18.77 14.13
C PRO A 139 0.80 19.32 13.14
N PHE A 140 1.21 19.79 11.97
CA PHE A 140 0.26 20.09 10.89
C PHE A 140 0.81 19.66 9.51
N ALA A 141 -0.03 18.94 8.76
CA ALA A 141 0.13 18.69 7.33
C ALA A 141 -0.57 19.82 6.54
N ALA A 142 0.08 20.34 5.51
CA ALA A 142 -0.51 21.31 4.58
C ALA A 142 -1.43 20.58 3.58
N VAL A 143 -2.68 21.04 3.44
CA VAL A 143 -3.59 20.59 2.38
C VAL A 143 -3.40 21.50 1.17
N CYS A 144 -3.20 20.93 -0.02
CA CYS A 144 -3.06 21.71 -1.26
C CYS A 144 -4.41 22.34 -1.67
N ASN A 145 -4.37 23.56 -2.23
CA ASN A 145 -5.48 24.35 -2.83
C ASN A 145 -6.37 25.22 -1.91
N GLN A 146 -5.91 25.68 -0.74
CA GLN A 146 -6.58 26.80 -0.05
C GLN A 146 -5.85 28.13 -0.32
N ARG A 147 -6.53 29.10 -0.96
CA ARG A 147 -6.01 30.46 -1.20
C ARG A 147 -5.88 31.31 0.08
N ASN A 148 -6.44 30.85 1.21
CA ASN A 148 -6.34 31.52 2.49
C ASN A 148 -6.39 30.47 3.62
N PRO A 149 -5.26 29.82 3.95
CA PRO A 149 -5.24 28.72 4.92
C PRO A 149 -5.64 29.25 6.30
N HIS A 150 -6.74 28.73 6.85
CA HIS A 150 -7.10 28.95 8.24
C HIS A 150 -6.62 27.75 9.05
N ILE A 151 -6.08 27.99 10.23
CA ILE A 151 -5.67 26.94 11.16
C ILE A 151 -6.95 26.24 11.64
N THR A 152 -7.29 25.13 11.01
CA THR A 152 -8.29 24.22 11.55
C THR A 152 -7.54 23.32 12.53
N THR A 153 -7.75 23.50 13.83
CA THR A 153 -7.41 22.47 14.80
C THR A 153 -8.17 21.21 14.41
N VAL A 154 -7.47 20.18 13.91
CA VAL A 154 -8.07 18.86 13.65
C VAL A 154 -8.33 18.21 15.01
N GLN A 155 -9.35 18.70 15.71
CA GLN A 155 -9.62 18.32 17.09
C GLN A 155 -10.39 16.99 17.21
N GLN A 156 -10.45 16.15 16.17
CA GLN A 156 -11.36 14.99 16.16
C GLN A 156 -10.87 13.68 15.49
N TYR A 157 -9.60 13.54 15.11
CA TYR A 157 -9.11 12.23 14.61
C TYR A 157 -7.65 11.95 14.98
N TYR A 158 -7.30 12.03 16.27
CA TYR A 158 -6.24 11.14 16.73
C TYR A 158 -6.83 9.73 16.66
N ARG A 159 -6.65 9.06 15.52
CA ARG A 159 -7.01 7.64 15.38
C ARG A 159 -6.11 6.90 16.36
N SER A 160 -6.69 6.50 17.48
CA SER A 160 -6.01 5.74 18.52
C SER A 160 -5.53 4.42 17.91
N PHE A 161 -4.23 4.14 18.02
CA PHE A 161 -3.61 2.88 17.58
C PHE A 161 -4.44 1.65 17.97
N ARG A 162 -4.99 1.68 19.20
CA ARG A 162 -5.83 0.64 19.78
C ARG A 162 -6.92 1.30 20.63
N LYS A 163 -8.15 0.81 20.52
CA LYS A 163 -9.27 1.21 21.40
C LYS A 163 -9.48 0.16 22.49
N GLU A 164 -9.79 0.59 23.70
CA GLU A 164 -10.11 -0.35 24.80
C GLU A 164 -11.33 -1.21 24.51
N SER A 165 -12.33 -0.67 23.81
CA SER A 165 -13.55 -1.40 23.43
C SER A 165 -13.31 -2.49 22.38
N GLU A 166 -12.24 -2.37 21.58
CA GLU A 166 -11.92 -3.24 20.46
C GLU A 166 -10.42 -3.54 20.47
N PRO A 167 -9.91 -4.28 21.47
CA PRO A 167 -8.47 -4.41 21.72
C PRO A 167 -7.73 -5.20 20.63
N TYR A 168 -8.47 -5.90 19.77
CA TYR A 168 -7.96 -6.67 18.63
C TYR A 168 -8.10 -5.95 17.28
N VAL A 169 -8.59 -4.71 17.27
CA VAL A 169 -8.66 -3.87 16.07
C VAL A 169 -7.61 -2.78 16.18
N LEU A 170 -6.69 -2.74 15.21
CA LEU A 170 -5.56 -1.82 15.19
C LEU A 170 -5.66 -0.86 14.00
N GLY A 171 -5.13 0.34 14.20
CA GLY A 171 -5.04 1.33 13.12
C GLY A 171 -4.50 2.67 13.60
N GLY A 172 -3.61 3.28 12.82
CA GLY A 172 -3.06 4.60 13.11
C GLY A 172 -1.62 4.57 13.65
N THR A 173 -1.24 5.66 14.33
CA THR A 173 0.15 5.92 14.71
C THR A 173 0.47 5.48 16.14
N ILE A 174 1.56 4.74 16.30
CA ILE A 174 2.15 4.31 17.57
C ILE A 174 3.21 5.34 17.98
N TRP A 175 2.88 6.19 18.96
CA TRP A 175 3.75 7.27 19.44
C TRP A 175 4.63 6.86 20.63
N GLU A 176 4.21 5.84 21.36
CA GLU A 176 4.85 5.36 22.58
C GLU A 176 5.11 3.86 22.49
N ASN A 177 5.73 3.29 23.51
CA ASN A 177 5.99 1.86 23.55
C ASN A 177 4.68 1.09 23.77
N GLU A 178 4.41 0.15 22.88
CA GLU A 178 3.19 -0.67 22.90
C GLU A 178 3.55 -2.15 22.91
N ASP A 179 2.88 -2.89 23.79
CA ASP A 179 3.02 -4.34 23.90
C ASP A 179 1.73 -5.02 23.45
N LEU A 180 1.86 -5.97 22.52
CA LEU A 180 0.79 -6.79 22.00
C LEU A 180 0.92 -8.23 22.50
N GLY A 181 -0.14 -8.71 23.15
CA GLY A 181 -0.29 -10.10 23.54
C GLY A 181 -0.43 -11.03 22.33
N ALA A 182 -0.38 -12.34 22.58
CA ALA A 182 -0.66 -13.32 21.55
C ALA A 182 -2.14 -13.22 21.14
N GLY A 183 -2.41 -13.20 19.84
CA GLY A 183 -3.77 -13.07 19.32
C GLY A 183 -3.85 -12.74 17.85
N ARG A 184 -5.06 -12.71 17.31
CA ARG A 184 -5.35 -12.25 15.95
C ARG A 184 -5.83 -10.82 16.01
N TYR A 185 -5.12 -9.93 15.31
CA TYR A 185 -5.41 -8.50 15.25
C TYR A 185 -5.84 -8.13 13.83
N THR A 186 -6.99 -7.48 13.70
CA THR A 186 -7.44 -6.90 12.42
C THR A 186 -6.89 -5.49 12.30
N VAL A 187 -6.12 -5.24 11.25
CA VAL A 187 -5.56 -3.92 10.94
C VAL A 187 -6.44 -3.25 9.90
N ILE A 188 -7.13 -2.19 10.31
CA ILE A 188 -8.14 -1.50 9.47
C ILE A 188 -7.64 -0.16 8.92
N ASP A 189 -6.48 0.31 9.38
CA ASP A 189 -5.85 1.56 8.98
C ASP A 189 -4.34 1.43 9.10
N ASP A 190 -3.59 2.26 8.36
CA ASP A 190 -2.14 2.13 8.28
C ASP A 190 -1.50 2.22 9.66
N LEU A 191 -0.60 1.27 9.94
CA LEU A 191 0.17 1.28 11.18
C LEU A 191 1.46 2.06 10.97
N ASN A 192 1.69 3.10 11.78
CA ASN A 192 2.93 3.86 11.72
C ASN A 192 3.65 3.82 13.08
N VAL A 193 4.78 3.12 13.15
CA VAL A 193 5.66 3.14 14.33
C VAL A 193 6.65 4.29 14.17
N VAL A 194 6.45 5.38 14.91
CA VAL A 194 7.28 6.59 14.78
C VAL A 194 8.70 6.38 15.33
N PRO A 195 9.67 7.22 14.94
CA PRO A 195 11.00 7.19 15.54
C PRO A 195 10.95 7.33 17.06
N GLY A 196 11.63 6.43 17.78
CA GLY A 196 11.68 6.42 19.25
C GLY A 196 10.56 5.61 19.94
N ALA A 197 9.50 5.23 19.22
CA ALA A 197 8.50 4.29 19.71
C ALA A 197 8.94 2.85 19.47
N ARG A 198 8.43 1.92 20.29
CA ARG A 198 8.68 0.48 20.17
C ARG A 198 7.37 -0.30 20.15
N LEU A 199 7.23 -1.20 19.18
CA LEU A 199 6.17 -2.19 19.17
C LEU A 199 6.73 -3.57 19.55
N THR A 200 6.34 -4.08 20.72
CA THR A 200 6.69 -5.44 21.17
C THR A 200 5.54 -6.38 20.86
N ILE A 201 5.83 -7.52 20.22
CA ILE A 201 4.82 -8.45 19.71
C ILE A 201 5.08 -9.83 20.29
N SER A 202 4.06 -10.41 20.95
CA SER A 202 4.15 -11.77 21.47
C SER A 202 4.20 -12.81 20.33
N PRO A 203 4.93 -13.92 20.51
CA PRO A 203 4.85 -15.07 19.62
C PRO A 203 3.42 -15.60 19.47
N GLY A 204 3.08 -16.12 18.29
CA GLY A 204 1.72 -16.60 17.98
C GLY A 204 0.75 -15.49 17.54
N THR A 205 1.21 -14.24 17.49
CA THR A 205 0.41 -13.11 17.01
C THR A 205 0.24 -13.14 15.48
N VAL A 206 -0.99 -12.88 15.03
CA VAL A 206 -1.33 -12.73 13.61
C VAL A 206 -1.91 -11.35 13.36
N PHE A 207 -1.33 -10.59 12.43
CA PHE A 207 -1.88 -9.36 11.91
C PHE A 207 -2.58 -9.63 10.58
N GLU A 208 -3.87 -9.32 10.51
CA GLU A 208 -4.68 -9.39 9.30
C GLU A 208 -4.93 -7.98 8.78
N PHE A 209 -4.27 -7.62 7.69
CA PHE A 209 -4.39 -6.32 7.06
C PHE A 209 -5.62 -6.26 6.16
N SER A 210 -6.41 -5.21 6.31
CA SER A 210 -7.49 -4.88 5.38
C SER A 210 -6.93 -4.47 4.02
N ASN A 211 -7.78 -4.54 2.99
CA ASN A 211 -7.38 -4.17 1.63
C ASN A 211 -6.81 -2.75 1.57
N GLY A 212 -5.63 -2.60 0.97
CA GLY A 212 -4.97 -1.30 0.81
C GLY A 212 -4.31 -0.75 2.06
N VAL A 213 -4.29 -1.50 3.16
CA VAL A 213 -3.66 -1.09 4.43
C VAL A 213 -2.26 -1.68 4.55
N GLY A 214 -1.31 -0.85 4.95
CA GLY A 214 0.08 -1.22 5.15
C GLY A 214 0.59 -0.91 6.55
N MET A 215 1.90 -1.05 6.69
CA MET A 215 2.62 -0.70 7.91
C MET A 215 3.94 -0.03 7.56
N LEU A 216 4.23 1.08 8.23
CA LEU A 216 5.50 1.78 8.21
C LEU A 216 6.17 1.67 9.58
N VAL A 217 7.44 1.27 9.59
CA VAL A 217 8.22 1.11 10.82
C VAL A 217 9.46 1.99 10.75
N GLN A 218 9.42 3.12 11.45
CA GLN A 218 10.56 4.04 11.60
C GLN A 218 11.19 3.95 12.99
N GLY A 219 10.43 3.45 13.97
CA GLY A 219 10.90 3.11 15.32
C GLY A 219 11.42 1.67 15.43
N GLU A 220 11.19 1.05 16.58
CA GLU A 220 11.61 -0.31 16.87
C GLU A 220 10.43 -1.30 16.81
N MET A 221 10.70 -2.49 16.29
CA MET A 221 9.75 -3.60 16.30
C MET A 221 10.45 -4.86 16.81
N ILE A 222 9.90 -5.47 17.85
CA ILE A 222 10.57 -6.51 18.64
C ILE A 222 9.63 -7.68 18.88
N ARG A 223 10.17 -8.90 18.80
CA ARG A 223 9.49 -10.12 19.22
C ARG A 223 9.70 -10.36 20.72
N ALA A 224 8.64 -10.63 21.47
CA ALA A 224 8.70 -10.90 22.90
C ALA A 224 9.21 -12.32 23.16
N ASP A 225 10.47 -12.47 23.57
CA ASP A 225 11.10 -13.80 23.71
C ASP A 225 10.90 -14.47 25.09
N PHE A 226 9.98 -13.97 25.92
CA PHE A 226 9.83 -14.39 27.33
C PHE A 226 9.58 -15.89 27.52
N GLN A 227 8.93 -16.57 26.57
CA GLN A 227 8.60 -17.99 26.69
C GLN A 227 9.40 -18.91 25.74
N ARG A 228 10.35 -18.37 24.95
CA ARG A 228 11.10 -19.12 23.91
C ARG A 228 10.23 -20.08 23.09
N THR A 229 8.99 -19.69 22.77
CA THR A 229 8.15 -20.49 21.89
C THR A 229 8.68 -20.39 20.46
N ASN A 230 8.52 -21.44 19.66
CA ASN A 230 8.82 -21.41 18.22
C ASN A 230 7.61 -20.93 17.40
N GLU A 231 6.61 -20.30 18.04
CA GLU A 231 5.47 -19.77 17.31
C GLU A 231 5.88 -18.50 16.53
N PRO A 232 5.55 -18.44 15.23
CA PRO A 232 5.88 -17.28 14.42
C PRO A 232 4.98 -16.09 14.75
N ILE A 233 5.46 -14.89 14.42
CA ILE A 233 4.59 -13.72 14.23
C ILE A 233 4.22 -13.67 12.75
N THR A 234 2.93 -13.62 12.43
CA THR A 234 2.44 -13.67 11.04
C THR A 234 1.80 -12.35 10.63
N PHE A 235 2.22 -11.83 9.47
CA PHE A 235 1.61 -10.69 8.78
C PHE A 235 0.96 -11.23 7.51
N THR A 236 -0.35 -11.04 7.39
CA THR A 236 -1.14 -11.55 6.26
C THR A 236 -2.24 -10.58 5.87
N SER A 237 -2.72 -10.66 4.64
CA SER A 237 -3.96 -9.97 4.25
C SER A 237 -5.17 -10.70 4.80
N GLY A 238 -6.22 -9.96 5.14
CA GLY A 238 -7.57 -10.54 5.26
C GLY A 238 -8.05 -11.11 3.92
N ALA A 239 -9.19 -11.79 3.93
CA ALA A 239 -9.84 -12.20 2.69
C ALA A 239 -10.18 -10.96 1.85
N PHE A 240 -9.74 -10.93 0.60
CA PHE A 240 -10.06 -9.83 -0.31
C PHE A 240 -11.58 -9.73 -0.46
N GLN A 241 -12.14 -8.60 -0.05
CA GLN A 241 -13.52 -8.24 -0.29
C GLN A 241 -13.57 -7.14 -1.34
N ILE A 242 -14.39 -7.31 -2.38
CA ILE A 242 -14.61 -6.27 -3.38
C ILE A 242 -15.25 -5.07 -2.67
N PRO A 243 -14.61 -3.89 -2.68
CA PRO A 243 -15.19 -2.68 -2.11
C PRO A 243 -16.54 -2.37 -2.75
N LYS A 244 -17.58 -2.24 -1.92
CA LYS A 244 -18.91 -1.80 -2.37
C LYS A 244 -18.93 -0.29 -2.48
N LEU A 245 -18.66 0.22 -3.67
CA LEU A 245 -18.64 1.64 -3.94
C LEU A 245 -20.01 2.13 -4.45
N PRO A 246 -20.49 3.29 -3.99
CA PRO A 246 -21.78 3.81 -4.43
C PRO A 246 -21.79 4.26 -5.89
N GLN A 247 -20.62 4.53 -6.48
CA GLN A 247 -20.50 5.16 -7.80
C GLN A 247 -20.02 4.25 -8.94
N ILE A 248 -19.53 3.05 -8.65
CA ILE A 248 -18.94 2.14 -9.64
C ILE A 248 -19.07 0.68 -9.20
N ARG A 249 -19.37 -0.23 -10.13
CA ARG A 249 -19.43 -1.68 -9.87
C ARG A 249 -19.15 -2.51 -11.12
N LEU A 250 -18.71 -3.75 -10.91
CA LEU A 250 -18.71 -4.80 -11.93
C LEU A 250 -19.91 -5.71 -11.70
N VAL A 251 -20.55 -6.14 -12.78
CA VAL A 251 -21.63 -7.12 -12.75
C VAL A 251 -21.43 -8.22 -13.78
N ASP A 252 -21.70 -9.47 -13.43
CA ASP A 252 -21.71 -10.57 -14.40
C ASP A 252 -23.05 -10.65 -15.17
N GLU A 253 -23.22 -11.70 -15.98
CA GLU A 253 -24.44 -11.92 -16.76
C GLU A 253 -25.68 -12.24 -15.89
N SER A 254 -25.48 -12.61 -14.63
CA SER A 254 -26.54 -12.88 -13.65
C SER A 254 -26.80 -11.68 -12.71
N ASP A 255 -26.26 -10.51 -13.05
CA ASP A 255 -26.28 -9.29 -12.23
C ASP A 255 -25.64 -9.44 -10.82
N ASN A 256 -24.73 -10.41 -10.66
CA ASN A 256 -23.94 -10.57 -9.45
C ASN A 256 -22.83 -9.50 -9.39
N GLN A 257 -22.72 -8.82 -8.25
CA GLN A 257 -21.76 -7.73 -8.02
C GLN A 257 -20.47 -8.18 -7.32
N GLU A 258 -20.42 -9.42 -6.82
CA GLU A 258 -19.25 -9.99 -6.15
C GLU A 258 -18.31 -10.64 -7.18
N VAL A 259 -17.95 -9.87 -8.23
CA VAL A 259 -17.15 -10.34 -9.36
C VAL A 259 -15.98 -9.40 -9.66
N THR A 260 -14.86 -9.97 -10.08
CA THR A 260 -13.64 -9.22 -10.45
C THR A 260 -13.51 -8.97 -11.96
N ALA A 261 -14.45 -9.50 -12.75
CA ALA A 261 -14.59 -9.29 -14.18
C ALA A 261 -16.08 -9.27 -14.52
N GLY A 262 -16.50 -8.32 -15.36
CA GLY A 262 -17.92 -8.09 -15.63
C GLY A 262 -18.18 -6.85 -16.47
N ARG A 263 -19.45 -6.56 -16.73
CA ARG A 263 -19.92 -5.28 -17.26
C ARG A 263 -19.63 -4.18 -16.24
N LEU A 264 -19.03 -3.09 -16.71
CA LEU A 264 -18.75 -1.93 -15.88
C LEU A 264 -19.97 -1.01 -15.83
N GLU A 265 -20.46 -0.75 -14.63
CA GLU A 265 -21.59 0.15 -14.39
C GLU A 265 -21.16 1.29 -13.46
N VAL A 266 -21.66 2.49 -13.73
CA VAL A 266 -21.32 3.72 -13.01
C VAL A 266 -22.58 4.50 -12.64
N TYR A 267 -22.52 5.24 -11.53
CA TYR A 267 -23.61 6.10 -11.07
C TYR A 267 -23.24 7.57 -11.29
N VAL A 268 -23.88 8.19 -12.28
CA VAL A 268 -23.63 9.60 -12.66
C VAL A 268 -24.96 10.33 -12.79
N ASN A 269 -25.02 11.56 -12.29
CA ASN A 269 -26.22 12.41 -12.35
C ASN A 269 -27.51 11.75 -11.82
N GLY A 270 -27.40 10.93 -10.77
CA GLY A 270 -28.55 10.33 -10.10
C GLY A 270 -29.05 9.02 -10.71
N GLN A 271 -28.38 8.46 -11.71
CA GLN A 271 -28.78 7.19 -12.36
C GLN A 271 -27.59 6.25 -12.57
N TRP A 272 -27.87 4.95 -12.49
CA TRP A 272 -26.95 3.90 -12.92
C TRP A 272 -26.98 3.78 -14.44
N GLY A 273 -25.81 3.57 -15.04
CA GLY A 273 -25.67 3.35 -16.46
C GLY A 273 -24.36 2.69 -16.81
N THR A 274 -24.22 2.40 -18.10
CA THR A 274 -23.05 1.76 -18.71
C THR A 274 -22.18 2.79 -19.43
N ILE A 275 -20.99 2.36 -19.84
CA ILE A 275 -20.00 3.20 -20.52
C ILE A 275 -19.86 2.73 -21.97
N CYS A 276 -19.84 3.65 -22.93
CA CYS A 276 -19.56 3.32 -24.33
C CYS A 276 -18.12 2.83 -24.48
N ASN A 277 -17.93 1.77 -25.25
CA ASN A 277 -16.64 1.11 -25.39
C ASN A 277 -15.69 1.77 -26.41
N ARG A 278 -16.17 2.69 -27.26
CA ARG A 278 -15.43 3.21 -28.41
C ARG A 278 -14.17 3.97 -28.05
N SER A 279 -14.22 4.74 -26.97
CA SER A 279 -13.08 5.48 -26.43
C SER A 279 -12.43 4.78 -25.24
N TRP A 280 -12.75 3.51 -24.98
CA TRP A 280 -12.24 2.80 -23.82
C TRP A 280 -10.79 2.38 -24.03
N THR A 281 -9.90 2.87 -23.19
CA THR A 281 -8.47 2.60 -23.26
C THR A 281 -8.02 1.72 -22.11
N GLN A 282 -6.82 1.15 -22.25
CA GLN A 282 -6.18 0.40 -21.16
C GLN A 282 -5.99 1.26 -19.91
N ASP A 283 -5.72 2.56 -20.05
CA ASP A 283 -5.55 3.45 -18.90
C ASP A 283 -6.89 3.71 -18.17
N LEU A 284 -8.00 3.82 -18.90
CA LEU A 284 -9.33 3.92 -18.28
C LEU A 284 -9.74 2.62 -17.58
N ALA A 285 -9.41 1.47 -18.16
CA ALA A 285 -9.61 0.18 -17.52
C ALA A 285 -8.76 0.05 -16.24
N ARG A 286 -7.51 0.49 -16.28
CA ARG A 286 -6.65 0.55 -15.08
C ARG A 286 -7.28 1.43 -14.01
N LEU A 287 -7.74 2.64 -14.37
CA LEU A 287 -8.41 3.56 -13.47
C LEU A 287 -9.66 2.95 -12.81
N ALA A 288 -10.50 2.29 -13.61
CA ALA A 288 -11.72 1.64 -13.12
C ALA A 288 -11.44 0.49 -12.15
N CYS A 289 -10.52 -0.42 -12.51
CA CYS A 289 -10.09 -1.50 -11.61
C CYS A 289 -9.51 -0.93 -10.32
N ASN A 290 -8.64 0.07 -10.42
CA ASN A 290 -8.04 0.73 -9.28
C ASN A 290 -9.09 1.34 -8.35
N GLN A 291 -10.09 2.01 -8.93
CA GLN A 291 -11.20 2.57 -8.17
C GLN A 291 -11.96 1.47 -7.42
N LEU A 292 -12.16 0.30 -8.02
CA LEU A 292 -12.75 -0.89 -7.39
C LEU A 292 -11.81 -1.67 -6.46
N GLY A 293 -10.62 -1.16 -6.14
CA GLY A 293 -9.63 -1.87 -5.31
C GLY A 293 -9.08 -3.14 -5.97
N LEU A 294 -9.23 -3.27 -7.29
CA LEU A 294 -8.70 -4.34 -8.12
C LEU A 294 -7.45 -3.88 -8.86
N ILE A 295 -6.61 -4.82 -9.29
CA ILE A 295 -5.52 -4.55 -10.22
C ILE A 295 -5.89 -5.12 -11.58
N MET A 296 -5.82 -4.27 -12.61
CA MET A 296 -5.95 -4.71 -13.99
C MET A 296 -4.66 -5.39 -14.44
N ASP A 297 -4.77 -6.61 -14.98
CA ASP A 297 -3.67 -7.26 -15.66
C ASP A 297 -3.63 -6.80 -17.13
N SER A 298 -2.58 -6.08 -17.49
CA SER A 298 -2.43 -5.49 -18.84
C SER A 298 -2.38 -6.54 -19.95
N GLU A 299 -1.97 -7.78 -19.65
CA GLU A 299 -1.89 -8.87 -20.63
C GLU A 299 -3.29 -9.33 -21.08
N TYR A 300 -4.29 -9.17 -20.22
CA TYR A 300 -5.67 -9.59 -20.46
C TYR A 300 -6.57 -8.46 -20.95
N PHE A 301 -6.02 -7.27 -21.19
CA PHE A 301 -6.79 -6.17 -21.75
C PHE A 301 -7.18 -6.47 -23.20
N GLU A 302 -8.46 -6.74 -23.44
CA GLU A 302 -9.04 -6.95 -24.76
C GLU A 302 -10.05 -5.84 -25.09
N ASN A 303 -9.68 -4.93 -25.99
CA ASN A 303 -10.59 -3.89 -26.49
C ASN A 303 -11.63 -4.40 -27.52
N TRP A 304 -11.75 -5.72 -27.70
CA TRP A 304 -12.60 -6.35 -28.72
C TRP A 304 -13.58 -7.40 -28.15
N ARG A 305 -13.33 -7.92 -26.94
CA ARG A 305 -14.20 -8.89 -26.23
C ARG A 305 -15.07 -8.23 -25.17
N ILE A 306 -15.63 -7.11 -25.56
CA ILE A 306 -16.39 -6.23 -24.69
C ILE A 306 -17.76 -6.84 -24.40
N PHE A 307 -18.27 -6.64 -23.19
CA PHE A 307 -19.49 -7.29 -22.68
C PHE A 307 -20.67 -7.07 -23.64
N PRO A 308 -21.22 -8.11 -24.29
CA PRO A 308 -22.11 -7.93 -25.45
C PRO A 308 -23.52 -7.42 -25.09
N SER A 309 -23.84 -7.29 -23.80
CA SER A 309 -25.15 -6.84 -23.31
C SER A 309 -25.01 -5.65 -22.37
N SER A 310 -25.69 -4.54 -22.68
CA SER A 310 -25.91 -3.41 -21.73
C SER A 310 -26.72 -3.81 -20.49
N GLY A 311 -27.31 -5.01 -20.47
CA GLY A 311 -28.44 -5.27 -19.59
C GLY A 311 -29.57 -4.28 -19.87
N SER A 312 -30.31 -3.92 -18.82
CA SER A 312 -31.43 -2.96 -18.86
C SER A 312 -31.00 -1.50 -18.69
N LEU A 313 -29.70 -1.22 -18.51
CA LEU A 313 -29.20 0.11 -18.19
C LEU A 313 -28.82 0.93 -19.43
N PRO A 314 -29.05 2.26 -19.42
CA PRO A 314 -28.64 3.14 -20.51
C PRO A 314 -27.12 3.34 -20.54
N ILE A 315 -26.57 3.67 -21.71
CA ILE A 315 -25.20 4.20 -21.81
C ILE A 315 -25.23 5.66 -21.37
N ILE A 316 -24.44 6.03 -20.36
CA ILE A 316 -24.45 7.38 -19.77
C ILE A 316 -23.13 8.13 -19.83
N MET A 317 -22.04 7.43 -20.18
CA MET A 317 -20.71 8.02 -20.38
C MET A 317 -20.11 7.56 -21.70
N ASP A 318 -19.54 8.50 -22.46
CA ASP A 318 -18.78 8.27 -23.69
C ASP A 318 -17.60 9.27 -23.76
N ASN A 319 -16.62 9.03 -24.64
CA ASN A 319 -15.46 9.91 -24.87
C ASN A 319 -14.77 10.39 -23.58
N ILE A 320 -14.55 9.48 -22.65
CA ILE A 320 -13.99 9.79 -21.32
C ILE A 320 -12.55 10.32 -21.46
N ARG A 321 -12.27 11.45 -20.81
CA ARG A 321 -10.99 12.15 -20.76
C ARG A 321 -10.68 12.50 -19.31
N CYS A 322 -9.82 11.69 -18.70
CA CYS A 322 -9.30 11.93 -17.36
C CYS A 322 -8.01 12.76 -17.42
N GLU A 323 -7.87 13.72 -16.51
CA GLU A 323 -6.61 14.43 -16.25
C GLU A 323 -5.70 13.60 -15.33
N GLU A 324 -4.39 13.87 -15.31
CA GLU A 324 -3.36 13.05 -14.61
C GLU A 324 -3.61 12.82 -13.10
N ARG A 325 -4.50 13.59 -12.47
CA ARG A 325 -4.79 13.51 -11.03
C ARG A 325 -6.20 13.03 -10.72
N GLU A 326 -6.99 12.67 -11.74
CA GLU A 326 -8.33 12.14 -11.54
C GLU A 326 -8.25 10.63 -11.27
N TYR A 327 -8.68 10.23 -10.06
CA TYR A 327 -8.73 8.83 -9.60
C TYR A 327 -10.17 8.29 -9.50
N ASP A 328 -11.16 9.12 -9.84
CA ASP A 328 -12.58 8.78 -9.86
C ASP A 328 -13.10 8.90 -11.29
N LEU A 329 -13.33 7.74 -11.92
CA LEU A 329 -13.78 7.65 -13.31
C LEU A 329 -15.06 8.46 -13.56
N THR A 330 -15.93 8.55 -12.55
CA THR A 330 -17.21 9.27 -12.64
C THR A 330 -17.07 10.79 -12.64
N ARG A 331 -15.89 11.31 -12.30
CA ARG A 331 -15.57 12.75 -12.29
C ARG A 331 -14.79 13.22 -13.50
N CYS A 332 -14.18 12.29 -14.24
CA CYS A 332 -13.46 12.62 -15.47
C CYS A 332 -14.38 13.34 -16.45
N ARG A 333 -13.82 14.22 -17.27
CA ARG A 333 -14.59 14.86 -18.33
C ARG A 333 -15.08 13.79 -19.30
N HIS A 334 -16.39 13.74 -19.53
CA HIS A 334 -16.99 12.77 -20.44
C HIS A 334 -18.14 13.43 -21.20
N ASP A 335 -18.46 12.86 -22.35
CA ASP A 335 -19.69 13.16 -23.05
C ASP A 335 -20.83 12.36 -22.39
N GLY A 336 -22.05 12.88 -22.44
CA GLY A 336 -23.24 12.25 -21.88
C GLY A 336 -24.46 12.52 -22.75
N VAL A 337 -25.52 11.75 -22.55
CA VAL A 337 -26.76 11.82 -23.34
C VAL A 337 -27.47 13.19 -23.24
N THR A 338 -27.05 14.07 -22.32
CA THR A 338 -27.61 15.43 -22.14
C THR A 338 -26.79 16.56 -22.77
N HIS A 339 -25.65 16.30 -23.42
CA HIS A 339 -24.91 17.33 -24.16
C HIS A 339 -24.67 16.96 -25.64
N ASN A 340 -25.61 17.40 -26.48
CA ASN A 340 -25.48 17.79 -27.90
C ASN A 340 -24.89 16.81 -28.94
N VAL A 341 -24.51 15.59 -28.59
CA VAL A 341 -24.21 14.52 -29.55
C VAL A 341 -24.82 13.24 -28.99
N ALA A 342 -25.84 12.69 -29.64
CA ALA A 342 -26.33 11.36 -29.30
C ALA A 342 -25.14 10.39 -29.36
N SER A 343 -24.85 9.70 -28.26
CA SER A 343 -23.82 8.67 -28.20
C SER A 343 -24.03 7.74 -29.39
N SER A 344 -23.10 7.76 -30.34
CA SER A 344 -23.20 6.97 -31.55
C SER A 344 -23.04 5.46 -31.29
N CYS A 345 -22.81 5.09 -30.02
CA CYS A 345 -22.67 3.76 -29.48
C CYS A 345 -23.99 2.97 -29.57
N ALA A 346 -23.93 1.75 -30.09
CA ALA A 346 -25.05 0.80 -30.00
C ALA A 346 -25.22 0.33 -28.54
N SER A 347 -26.41 -0.12 -28.17
CA SER A 347 -26.66 -0.66 -26.81
C SER A 347 -25.81 -1.89 -26.48
N THR A 348 -25.22 -2.55 -27.46
CA THR A 348 -24.31 -3.69 -27.26
C THR A 348 -22.85 -3.27 -27.10
N GLU A 349 -22.53 -1.99 -27.28
CA GLU A 349 -21.16 -1.45 -27.26
C GLU A 349 -20.78 -0.93 -25.87
N VAL A 350 -20.93 -1.77 -24.84
CA VAL A 350 -20.73 -1.38 -23.43
C VAL A 350 -19.47 -1.96 -22.82
N VAL A 351 -18.69 -1.15 -22.10
CA VAL A 351 -17.47 -1.61 -21.43
C VAL A 351 -17.73 -2.78 -20.49
N GLY A 352 -16.91 -3.82 -20.63
CA GLY A 352 -16.79 -4.89 -19.65
C GLY A 352 -15.91 -6.04 -20.14
N LYS A 353 -15.70 -6.98 -19.21
CA LYS A 353 -14.75 -8.09 -19.21
C LYS A 353 -13.36 -7.72 -18.69
#